data_AF-A0A1B6Z8U0-F1
#
_entry.id   AF-A0A1B6Z8U0-F1
#
_cell.length_a   1.000
_cell.length_b   1.000
_cell.length_c   1.000
_cell.angle_alpha   90.00
_cell.angle_beta   90.00
_cell.angle_gamma   90.00
#
_symmetry.space_group_name_H-M   'P 1'
#
loop_
_entity.id
_entity.type
_entity.pdbx_description
1 polymer ?
#
loop_
_entity_poly.entity_id
_entity_poly.type
_entity_poly.pdbx_seq_one_letter_code
_entity_poly.pdbx_strand_id
1 'polypeptide(L)'
;MSEAIPEAETIDHAVKIERVAGFAVELIADNPVFVLQRGSDIVATLDNERTKIGIGRQEDINLAMKLAQTRPKSPIDRGAYLLIKKPRETMRWLNRPLAVECTSC
;
A
#
# COMPACT_ATOMS: atom_id res chain seq x y z
N MET A 1 14.32 -20.22 30.19
CA MET A 1 13.92 -18.84 29.87
C MET A 1 14.63 -18.47 28.58
N SER A 2 13.89 -18.25 27.49
CA SER A 2 14.48 -17.83 26.21
C SER A 2 14.89 -16.37 26.34
N GLU A 3 16.18 -16.06 26.17
CA GLU A 3 16.60 -14.68 25.95
C GLU A 3 15.95 -14.18 24.66
N ALA A 4 15.26 -13.04 24.73
CA ALA A 4 14.69 -12.39 23.56
C ALA A 4 15.84 -11.80 22.74
N ILE A 5 15.92 -12.17 21.47
CA ILE A 5 16.88 -11.58 20.53
C ILE A 5 16.53 -10.10 20.35
N PRO A 6 17.51 -9.18 20.36
CA PRO A 6 17.26 -7.76 20.10
C PRO A 6 16.56 -7.54 18.75
N GLU A 7 15.62 -6.61 18.70
CA GLU A 7 14.84 -6.31 17.49
C GLU A 7 15.73 -5.94 16.28
N ALA A 8 16.79 -5.17 16.52
CA ALA A 8 17.74 -4.78 15.47
C ALA A 8 18.48 -5.98 14.85
N GLU A 9 18.82 -6.99 15.66
CA GLU A 9 19.47 -8.22 15.20
C GLU A 9 18.48 -9.11 14.41
N THR A 10 17.20 -9.05 14.79
CA THR A 10 16.13 -9.75 14.09
C THR A 10 15.88 -9.16 12.70
N ILE A 11 15.90 -7.82 12.58
CA ILE A 11 15.72 -7.11 11.30
C ILE A 11 16.89 -7.40 10.36
N ASP A 12 18.14 -7.32 10.85
CA ASP A 12 19.33 -7.58 10.01
C ASP A 12 19.33 -9.01 9.46
N HIS A 13 18.97 -9.98 10.30
CA HIS A 13 18.88 -11.37 9.87
C HIS A 13 17.79 -11.58 8.81
N ALA A 14 16.62 -10.97 8.98
CA ALA A 14 15.54 -11.03 7.99
C ALA A 14 15.95 -10.42 6.65
N VAL A 15 16.59 -9.24 6.66
CA VAL A 15 17.10 -8.58 5.44
C VAL A 15 18.10 -9.48 4.71
N LYS A 16 18.99 -10.14 5.45
CA LYS A 16 19.99 -11.03 4.87
C LYS A 16 19.36 -12.22 4.16
N ILE A 17 18.35 -12.86 4.77
CA ILE A 17 17.64 -14.01 4.17
C ILE A 17 17.00 -13.61 2.83
N GLU A 18 16.26 -12.50 2.82
CA GLU A 18 15.54 -12.03 1.63
C GLU A 18 16.50 -11.62 0.49
N ARG A 19 17.63 -10.99 0.83
CA ARG A 19 18.66 -10.65 -0.16
C ARG A 19 19.34 -11.89 -0.74
N VAL A 20 19.61 -12.91 0.07
CA VAL A 20 20.15 -14.20 -0.40
C VAL A 20 19.17 -14.91 -1.34
N ALA A 21 17.86 -14.76 -1.09
CA ALA A 21 16.81 -15.25 -1.98
C ALA A 21 16.68 -14.44 -3.29
N GLY A 22 17.45 -13.36 -3.46
CA GLY A 22 17.49 -12.54 -4.67
C GLY A 22 16.47 -11.40 -4.70
N PHE A 23 15.81 -11.10 -3.58
CA PHE A 23 14.89 -9.97 -3.49
C PHE A 23 15.63 -8.65 -3.27
N ALA A 24 15.10 -7.58 -3.85
CA ALA A 24 15.48 -6.22 -3.48
C ALA A 24 14.78 -5.86 -2.16
N VAL A 25 15.56 -5.53 -1.12
CA VAL A 25 15.05 -5.28 0.22
C VAL A 25 15.33 -3.84 0.64
N GLU A 26 14.26 -3.12 0.93
CA GLU A 26 14.29 -1.76 1.49
C GLU A 26 13.76 -1.78 2.92
N LEU A 27 14.49 -1.14 3.84
CA LEU A 27 14.04 -0.93 5.21
C LEU A 27 13.15 0.32 5.24
N ILE A 28 11.92 0.14 5.70
CA ILE A 28 10.91 1.20 5.78
C ILE A 28 10.51 1.32 7.24
N ALA A 29 10.50 2.55 7.77
CA ALA A 29 10.02 2.82 9.12
C ALA A 29 8.58 2.34 9.26
N ASP A 30 8.23 1.83 10.44
CA ASP A 30 6.90 1.27 10.66
C ASP A 30 5.83 2.27 10.23
N ASN A 31 5.04 1.84 9.25
CA ASN A 31 3.95 2.61 8.74
C ASN A 31 2.73 1.69 8.66
N PRO A 32 1.60 2.12 9.23
CA PRO A 32 0.36 1.36 9.31
C PRO A 32 -0.20 0.88 7.96
N VAL A 33 0.27 1.46 6.86
CA VAL A 33 0.13 0.88 5.53
C VAL A 33 1.46 1.05 4.80
N PHE A 34 2.24 -0.03 4.76
CA PHE A 34 3.51 -0.16 4.03
C PHE A 34 3.48 0.63 2.70
N VAL A 35 4.56 1.37 2.38
CA VAL A 35 4.55 2.44 1.36
C VAL A 35 3.94 2.04 0.02
N LEU A 36 4.27 0.83 -0.47
CA LEU A 36 3.77 0.30 -1.75
C LEU A 36 2.27 0.01 -1.73
N GLN A 37 1.78 -0.47 -0.59
CA GLN A 37 0.37 -0.78 -0.41
C GLN A 37 -0.47 0.51 -0.38
N ARG A 38 0.02 1.51 0.35
CA ARG A 38 -0.62 2.83 0.46
C ARG A 38 -0.79 3.50 -0.91
N GLY A 39 0.28 3.56 -1.71
CA GLY A 39 0.22 4.17 -3.04
C GLY A 39 -0.76 3.44 -3.96
N SER A 40 -0.76 2.10 -3.92
CA SER A 40 -1.66 1.28 -4.73
C SER A 40 -3.13 1.51 -4.40
N ASP A 41 -3.48 1.55 -3.11
CA ASP A 41 -4.86 1.70 -2.64
C ASP A 41 -5.43 3.11 -2.89
N ILE A 42 -4.60 4.14 -2.79
CA ILE A 42 -5.01 5.52 -3.14
C ILE A 42 -5.40 5.57 -4.61
N VAL A 43 -4.61 5.01 -5.51
CA VAL A 43 -4.94 5.09 -6.94
C VAL A 43 -6.18 4.26 -7.28
N ALA A 44 -6.34 3.08 -6.68
CA ALA A 44 -7.55 2.28 -6.85
C ALA A 44 -8.81 3.01 -6.32
N THR A 45 -8.67 3.74 -5.22
CA THR A 45 -9.76 4.56 -4.67
C THR A 45 -10.11 5.71 -5.61
N LEU A 46 -9.11 6.43 -6.14
CA LEU A 46 -9.34 7.53 -7.07
C LEU A 46 -10.03 7.08 -8.36
N ASP A 47 -9.68 5.91 -8.89
CA ASP A 47 -10.33 5.38 -10.09
C ASP A 47 -11.80 5.02 -9.84
N ASN A 48 -12.12 4.44 -8.68
CA ASN A 48 -13.51 4.23 -8.29
C ASN A 48 -14.28 5.54 -8.16
N GLU A 49 -13.67 6.58 -7.59
CA GLU A 49 -14.32 7.89 -7.48
C GLU A 49 -14.56 8.53 -8.85
N ARG A 50 -13.60 8.43 -9.80
CA ARG A 50 -13.77 8.90 -11.19
C ARG A 50 -14.98 8.27 -11.87
N THR A 51 -15.18 6.96 -11.69
CA THR A 51 -16.34 6.25 -12.22
C THR A 51 -17.64 6.75 -11.57
N LYS A 52 -17.66 6.95 -10.25
CA LYS A 52 -18.85 7.41 -9.52
C LYS A 52 -19.29 8.83 -9.92
N ILE A 53 -18.36 9.72 -10.19
CA ILE A 53 -18.66 11.10 -10.60
C ILE A 53 -18.93 11.23 -12.11
N GLY A 54 -18.90 10.13 -12.87
CA GLY A 54 -19.27 10.10 -14.28
C GLY A 54 -18.22 10.64 -15.25
N ILE A 55 -16.94 10.71 -14.87
CA ILE A 55 -15.84 11.14 -15.77
C ILE A 55 -15.68 10.19 -16.98
N GLY A 56 -16.04 8.92 -16.81
CA GLY A 56 -15.99 7.91 -17.87
C GLY A 56 -16.49 6.57 -17.39
N ARG A 57 -16.69 5.63 -18.31
CA ARG A 57 -17.01 4.25 -17.96
C ARG A 57 -15.79 3.57 -17.36
N GLN A 58 -16.05 2.54 -16.56
CA GLN A 58 -15.01 1.82 -15.84
C GLN A 58 -13.97 1.20 -16.79
N GLU A 59 -14.41 0.69 -17.94
CA GLU A 59 -13.53 0.08 -18.94
C GLU A 59 -12.60 1.12 -19.59
N ASP A 60 -13.13 2.32 -19.86
CA ASP A 60 -12.39 3.41 -20.49
C ASP A 60 -11.31 3.95 -19.54
N ILE A 61 -11.64 4.12 -18.25
CA ILE A 61 -10.69 4.49 -17.20
C ILE A 61 -9.59 3.43 -17.06
N ASN A 62 -9.96 2.15 -17.05
CA ASN A 62 -8.99 1.05 -16.96
C ASN A 62 -8.04 1.02 -18.16
N LEU A 63 -8.56 1.26 -19.37
CA LEU A 63 -7.77 1.33 -20.60
C LEU A 63 -6.81 2.53 -20.57
N ALA A 64 -7.30 3.70 -20.18
CA ALA A 64 -6.47 4.90 -20.06
C ALA A 64 -5.30 4.70 -19.09
N MET A 65 -5.53 4.04 -17.95
CA MET A 65 -4.48 3.75 -16.97
C MET A 65 -3.43 2.76 -17.49
N LYS A 66 -3.82 1.80 -18.33
CA LYS A 66 -2.88 0.87 -18.98
C LYS A 66 -2.04 1.59 -20.02
N LEU A 67 -2.66 2.41 -20.87
CA LEU A 67 -2.00 3.08 -21.99
C LEU A 67 -1.13 4.26 -21.53
N ALA A 68 -1.66 5.16 -20.72
CA ALA A 68 -0.99 6.41 -20.37
C ALA A 68 0.08 6.26 -19.28
N GLN A 69 -0.11 5.32 -18.34
CA GLN A 69 0.81 5.11 -17.21
C GLN A 69 1.60 3.81 -17.33
N THR A 70 1.53 3.12 -18.47
CA THR A 70 2.24 1.85 -18.74
C THR A 70 2.02 0.78 -17.67
N ARG A 71 0.86 0.81 -16.99
CA ARG A 71 0.60 -0.11 -15.88
C ARG A 71 0.25 -1.49 -16.44
N PRO A 72 0.88 -2.58 -15.94
CA PRO A 72 0.58 -3.93 -16.43
C PRO A 72 -0.86 -4.38 -16.14
N LYS A 73 -1.51 -3.78 -15.14
CA LYS A 73 -2.93 -3.94 -14.82
C LYS A 73 -3.54 -2.62 -14.39
N SER A 74 -4.83 -2.41 -14.67
CA SER A 74 -5.57 -1.27 -14.14
C SER A 74 -5.65 -1.40 -12.61
N PRO A 75 -5.77 -0.30 -11.85
CA PRO A 75 -5.82 -0.35 -10.39
C PRO A 75 -7.00 -1.16 -9.85
N ILE A 76 -8.11 -1.18 -10.57
CA ILE A 76 -9.31 -1.96 -10.21
C ILE A 76 -9.12 -3.44 -10.54
N ASP A 77 -8.54 -3.77 -11.71
CA ASP A 77 -8.15 -5.15 -12.04
C ASP A 77 -7.11 -5.68 -11.03
N ARG A 78 -6.25 -4.79 -10.51
CA ARG A 78 -5.20 -5.12 -9.55
C ARG A 78 -5.74 -5.34 -8.14
N GLY A 79 -6.73 -4.54 -7.71
CA GLY A 79 -7.42 -4.71 -6.43
C GLY A 79 -8.17 -6.05 -6.33
N ALA A 80 -8.74 -6.52 -7.45
CA ALA A 80 -9.31 -7.87 -7.53
C ALA A 80 -8.23 -8.97 -7.60
N TYR A 81 -7.08 -8.68 -8.23
CA TYR A 81 -6.00 -9.65 -8.46
C TYR A 81 -5.11 -9.93 -7.24
N LEU A 82 -4.78 -8.90 -6.44
CA LEU A 82 -3.78 -9.04 -5.38
C LEU A 82 -4.35 -9.53 -4.03
N LEU A 83 -5.67 -9.79 -3.94
CA LEU A 83 -6.37 -10.17 -2.69
C LEU A 83 -6.01 -9.27 -1.50
N ILE A 84 -5.55 -8.04 -1.76
CA ILE A 84 -5.07 -7.17 -0.70
C ILE A 84 -6.27 -6.71 0.11
N LYS A 85 -6.04 -6.44 1.40
CA LYS A 85 -6.97 -5.66 2.25
C LYS A 85 -7.71 -4.66 1.39
N LYS A 86 -9.04 -4.71 1.48
CA LYS A 86 -9.93 -3.86 0.68
C LYS A 86 -9.37 -2.43 0.76
N PRO A 87 -9.11 -1.73 -0.36
CA PRO A 87 -8.57 -0.35 -0.35
C PRO A 87 -9.30 0.59 0.64
N ARG A 88 -10.59 0.30 0.90
CA ARG A 88 -11.41 0.90 1.94
C ARG A 88 -10.80 0.88 3.35
N GLU A 89 -10.14 -0.18 3.78
CA GLU A 89 -9.50 -0.29 5.11
C GLU A 89 -8.28 0.62 5.21
N THR A 90 -7.44 0.62 4.16
CA THR A 90 -6.32 1.55 4.02
C THR A 90 -6.82 3.00 4.08
N MET A 91 -7.86 3.34 3.31
CA MET A 91 -8.42 4.69 3.33
C MET A 91 -9.05 5.07 4.67
N ARG A 92 -9.71 4.13 5.37
CA ARG A 92 -10.21 4.36 6.73
C ARG A 92 -9.08 4.65 7.71
N TRP A 93 -7.96 3.95 7.57
CA TRP A 93 -6.81 4.15 8.42
C TRP A 93 -6.17 5.52 8.14
N LEU A 94 -5.96 5.87 6.87
CA LEU A 94 -5.40 7.17 6.46
C LEU A 94 -6.29 8.37 6.84
N ASN A 95 -7.61 8.17 6.84
CA ASN A 95 -8.57 9.20 7.23
C ASN A 95 -8.84 9.22 8.74
N ARG A 96 -8.19 8.36 9.53
CA ARG A 96 -8.27 8.46 10.98
C ARG A 96 -7.64 9.80 11.38
N PRO A 97 -8.29 10.63 12.19
CA PRO A 97 -7.64 11.82 12.72
C PRO A 97 -6.35 11.37 13.41
N LEU A 98 -5.22 11.95 12.99
CA LEU A 98 -3.98 11.83 13.76
C LEU A 98 -4.35 12.34 15.15
N ALA A 99 -4.29 11.46 16.15
CA ALA A 99 -4.31 11.92 17.53
C ALA A 99 -3.07 12.80 17.65
N VAL A 100 -3.27 14.11 17.53
CA VAL A 100 -2.28 15.07 17.98
C VAL A 100 -2.29 14.86 19.49
N GLU A 101 -1.34 14.08 19.98
CA GLU A 101 -1.03 14.06 21.40
C GLU A 101 -0.59 15.48 21.74
N CYS A 102 -1.54 16.31 22.15
CA CYS A 102 -1.29 17.65 22.65
C CYS A 102 -0.68 17.47 24.04
N THR A 103 0.60 17.15 24.11
CA THR A 103 1.38 17.06 25.34
C THR A 103 1.87 18.46 25.73
N SER A 104 0.94 19.36 26.05
CA SER A 104 1.22 20.56 26.87
C SER A 104 -0.08 21.36 27.10
N CYS A 105 -0.69 21.16 28.26
CA CYS A 105 -1.43 22.18 28.99
C CYS A 105 -0.74 22.33 30.35
#